data_AF-A0A6G1K5H7-F1
#
_entry.id   AF-A0A6G1K5H7-F1
#
_cell.length_a   1.000
_cell.length_b   1.000
_cell.length_c   1.000
_cell.angle_alpha   90.00
_cell.angle_beta   90.00
_cell.angle_gamma   90.00
#
_symmetry.space_group_name_H-M   'P 1'
#
loop_
_entity.id
_entity.type
_entity.pdbx_description
1 polymer ?
#
loop_
_entity_poly.entity_id
_entity_poly.type
_entity_poly.pdbx_seq_one_letter_code
_entity_poly.pdbx_strand_id
1 'polypeptide(L)'
;MLTLDSYHSTKKNREESPLLCLPAEIRNHIFSYALGGRMWVILWRSRRSSVVKNREENCLSLLQTCRQVYAETALLPFELGTFRALPQAALQRWLRMRPRRCREAVESLDQ
;
A
#
# COMPACT_ATOMS: atom_id res chain seq x y z
N MET A 1 9.68 -5.45 27.18
CA MET A 1 11.07 -5.48 26.69
C MET A 1 11.08 -5.73 25.16
N LEU A 2 10.47 -4.82 24.36
CA LEU A 2 10.35 -4.93 22.89
C LEU A 2 10.60 -3.59 22.16
N THR A 3 11.02 -2.54 22.90
CA THR A 3 11.12 -1.17 22.39
C THR A 3 12.54 -0.80 21.94
N LEU A 4 13.59 -1.41 22.52
CA LEU A 4 14.98 -1.07 22.23
C LEU A 4 15.46 -1.59 20.86
N ASP A 5 15.12 -2.82 20.49
CA ASP A 5 15.51 -3.43 19.20
C ASP A 5 14.83 -2.72 18.01
N SER A 6 13.58 -2.31 18.19
CA SER A 6 12.86 -1.54 17.18
C SER A 6 13.42 -0.13 17.02
N TYR A 7 13.93 0.49 18.09
CA TYR A 7 14.51 1.83 18.06
C TYR A 7 15.88 1.85 17.37
N HIS A 8 16.74 0.86 17.64
CA HIS A 8 18.04 0.72 16.99
C HIS A 8 17.91 0.52 15.48
N SER A 9 16.97 -0.34 15.06
CA SER A 9 16.71 -0.57 13.63
C SER A 9 16.23 0.68 12.90
N THR A 10 15.37 1.50 13.51
CA THR A 10 14.89 2.74 12.86
C THR A 10 15.95 3.82 12.73
N LYS A 11 16.83 3.96 13.73
CA LYS A 11 17.93 4.94 13.69
C LYS A 11 18.96 4.55 12.63
N LYS A 12 19.40 3.29 12.64
CA LYS A 12 20.35 2.76 11.67
C LYS A 12 19.83 2.88 10.23
N ASN A 13 18.56 2.54 10.00
CA ASN A 13 17.96 2.67 8.67
C ASN A 13 17.94 4.12 8.16
N ARG A 14 17.77 5.12 9.03
CA ARG A 14 17.81 6.53 8.62
C ARG A 14 19.20 7.01 8.24
N GLU A 15 20.23 6.48 8.89
CA GLU A 15 21.62 6.92 8.70
C GLU A 15 22.30 6.15 7.56
N GLU A 16 21.93 4.89 7.34
CA GLU A 16 22.61 4.00 6.39
C GLU A 16 21.79 3.67 5.14
N SER A 17 20.46 3.87 5.13
CA SER A 17 19.65 3.57 3.94
C SER A 17 19.77 4.69 2.91
N PRO A 18 20.29 4.43 1.70
CA PRO A 18 20.34 5.44 0.65
C PRO A 18 18.97 6.03 0.34
N LEU A 19 17.90 5.25 0.49
CA LEU A 19 16.53 5.69 0.26
C LEU A 19 16.01 6.62 1.37
N LEU A 20 16.27 6.30 2.64
CA LEU A 20 15.76 7.10 3.77
C LEU A 20 16.59 8.35 4.06
N CYS A 21 17.82 8.43 3.55
CA CYS A 21 18.65 9.63 3.56
C CYS A 21 18.17 10.71 2.57
N LEU A 22 17.34 10.35 1.59
CA LEU A 22 16.83 11.31 0.60
C LEU A 22 15.81 12.27 1.22
N PRO A 23 15.68 13.50 0.71
CA PRO A 23 14.58 14.40 1.04
C PRO A 23 13.21 13.76 0.78
N ALA A 24 12.20 14.20 1.51
CA ALA A 24 10.85 13.62 1.46
C ALA A 24 10.25 13.71 0.05
N GLU A 25 10.52 14.79 -0.68
CA GLU A 25 10.06 15.01 -2.06
C GLU A 25 10.55 13.90 -3.00
N ILE A 26 11.84 13.58 -2.91
CA ILE A 26 12.44 12.53 -3.75
C ILE A 26 11.92 11.15 -3.35
N ARG A 27 11.77 10.89 -2.05
CA ARG A 27 11.18 9.63 -1.57
C ARG A 27 9.75 9.47 -2.07
N ASN A 28 8.93 10.52 -2.01
CA ASN A 28 7.56 10.50 -2.49
C ASN A 28 7.50 10.14 -3.98
N HIS A 29 8.36 10.73 -4.82
CA HIS A 29 8.45 10.35 -6.23
C HIS A 29 8.79 8.86 -6.41
N ILE A 30 9.82 8.36 -5.73
CA ILE A 30 10.20 6.95 -5.78
C ILE A 30 9.03 6.05 -5.34
N PHE A 31 8.37 6.40 -4.24
CA PHE A 31 7.24 5.65 -3.71
C PHE A 31 6.03 5.66 -4.64
N SER A 32 5.71 6.79 -5.26
CA SER A 32 4.66 6.88 -6.27
C SER A 32 4.93 5.97 -7.46
N TYR A 33 6.18 5.90 -7.94
CA TYR A 33 6.55 4.96 -9.01
C TYR A 33 6.53 3.50 -8.55
N ALA A 34 6.99 3.22 -7.33
CA ALA A 34 7.07 1.87 -6.81
C ALA A 34 5.70 1.29 -6.42
N LEU A 35 4.76 2.10 -5.96
CA LEU A 35 3.50 1.64 -5.36
C LEU A 35 2.25 2.07 -6.13
N GLY A 36 2.35 3.12 -6.96
CA GLY A 36 1.24 3.66 -7.76
C GLY A 36 1.17 3.09 -9.18
N GLY A 37 0.12 3.47 -9.90
CA GLY A 37 -0.12 3.04 -11.29
C GLY A 37 -0.50 1.57 -11.44
N ARG A 38 -0.82 0.89 -10.33
CA ARG A 38 -1.06 -0.54 -10.29
C ARG A 38 -2.54 -0.86 -10.46
N MET A 39 -2.85 -1.89 -11.25
CA MET A 39 -4.22 -2.39 -11.43
C MET A 39 -4.52 -3.54 -10.48
N TRP A 40 -5.57 -3.38 -9.68
CA TRP A 40 -6.05 -4.35 -8.71
C TRP A 40 -7.36 -4.96 -9.18
N VAL A 41 -7.38 -6.28 -9.35
CA VAL A 41 -8.59 -7.02 -9.69
C VAL A 41 -9.16 -7.68 -8.45
N ILE A 42 -10.35 -7.25 -8.06
CA ILE A 42 -11.08 -7.77 -6.90
C ILE A 42 -12.09 -8.79 -7.40
N LEU A 43 -11.84 -10.05 -7.05
CA LEU A 43 -12.71 -11.17 -7.38
C LEU A 43 -13.52 -11.56 -6.15
N TRP A 44 -14.83 -11.68 -6.35
CA TRP A 44 -15.68 -12.24 -5.31
C TRP A 44 -15.44 -13.74 -5.18
N ARG A 45 -15.16 -14.20 -3.95
CA ARG A 45 -14.98 -15.63 -3.65
C ARG A 45 -16.10 -16.16 -2.76
N SER A 46 -16.52 -15.40 -1.76
CA SER A 46 -17.64 -15.77 -0.90
C SER A 46 -18.23 -14.55 -0.19
N ARG A 47 -19.30 -14.76 0.57
CA ARG A 47 -19.88 -13.72 1.43
C ARG A 47 -18.85 -13.12 2.39
N ARG A 48 -17.82 -13.85 2.82
CA ARG A 48 -16.84 -13.35 3.80
C ARG A 48 -15.46 -13.06 3.21
N SER A 49 -15.26 -13.29 1.91
CA SER A 49 -13.92 -13.23 1.32
C SER A 49 -13.94 -12.73 -0.12
N SER A 50 -12.99 -11.84 -0.41
CA SER A 50 -12.62 -11.40 -1.75
C SER A 50 -11.16 -11.75 -1.97
N VAL A 51 -10.81 -12.14 -3.19
CA VAL A 51 -9.43 -12.29 -3.61
C VAL A 51 -9.03 -11.01 -4.33
N VAL A 52 -7.92 -10.40 -3.91
CA VAL A 52 -7.34 -9.26 -4.62
C VAL A 52 -6.13 -9.76 -5.39
N LYS A 53 -6.14 -9.56 -6.70
CA LYS A 53 -5.01 -9.89 -7.57
C LYS A 53 -4.39 -8.63 -8.13
N ASN A 54 -3.09 -8.70 -8.37
CA ASN A 54 -2.31 -7.71 -9.08
C ASN A 54 -1.49 -8.45 -10.16
N ARG A 55 -1.21 -7.79 -11.29
CA ARG A 55 -0.39 -8.38 -12.36
C ARG A 55 1.08 -8.45 -11.98
N GLU A 56 1.57 -7.49 -11.21
CA GLU A 56 2.95 -7.45 -10.74
C GLU A 56 3.09 -8.19 -9.42
N GLU A 57 4.01 -9.16 -9.40
CA GLU A 57 4.39 -9.86 -8.19
C GLU A 57 5.06 -8.93 -7.18
N ASN A 58 4.85 -9.19 -5.90
CA ASN A 58 5.52 -8.48 -4.80
C ASN A 58 5.35 -6.94 -4.82
N CYS A 59 4.32 -6.44 -5.49
CA CYS A 59 4.03 -5.01 -5.63
C CYS A 59 3.84 -4.24 -4.31
N LEU A 60 3.61 -4.94 -3.20
CA LEU A 60 3.51 -4.37 -1.85
C LEU A 60 4.69 -4.70 -0.94
N SER A 61 5.73 -5.39 -1.45
CA SER A 61 6.89 -5.81 -0.66
C SER A 61 7.61 -4.64 0.01
N LEU A 62 7.65 -3.48 -0.66
CA LEU A 62 8.24 -2.26 -0.13
C LEU A 62 7.59 -1.84 1.21
N LEU A 63 6.27 -2.02 1.36
CA LEU A 63 5.53 -1.71 2.59
C LEU A 63 5.97 -2.58 3.78
N GLN A 64 6.62 -3.71 3.53
CA GLN A 64 7.03 -4.67 4.57
C GLN A 64 8.49 -4.49 5.02
N THR A 65 9.24 -3.58 4.39
CA THR A 65 10.68 -3.42 4.65
C THR A 65 10.97 -2.77 6.00
N CYS A 66 10.29 -1.65 6.33
CA CYS A 66 10.42 -1.00 7.63
C CYS A 66 9.19 -0.15 8.00
N ARG A 67 9.08 0.20 9.29
CA ARG A 67 7.95 0.98 9.82
C ARG A 67 7.88 2.40 9.27
N GLN A 68 9.02 3.02 8.96
CA GLN A 68 9.04 4.37 8.39
C GLN A 68 8.44 4.35 6.97
N VAL A 69 8.91 3.45 6.11
CA VAL A 69 8.36 3.29 4.75
C VAL A 69 6.86 2.98 4.83
N TYR A 70 6.45 2.05 5.69
CA TYR A 70 5.03 1.76 5.88
C TYR A 70 4.22 3.00 6.27
N ALA A 71 4.70 3.78 7.24
CA ALA A 71 4.00 4.99 7.70
C ALA A 71 3.86 6.05 6.60
N GLU A 72 4.87 6.21 5.75
CA GLU A 72 4.87 7.17 4.65
C GLU A 72 4.00 6.71 3.47
N THR A 73 3.85 5.40 3.24
CA THR A 73 3.39 4.88 1.94
C THR A 73 2.16 3.98 1.98
N ALA A 74 1.64 3.60 3.15
CA ALA A 74 0.56 2.63 3.26
C ALA A 74 -0.74 3.01 2.52
N LEU A 75 -0.94 4.29 2.21
CA LEU A 75 -2.11 4.78 1.46
C LEU A 75 -1.86 4.85 -0.06
N LEU A 76 -0.62 4.94 -0.52
CA LEU A 76 -0.30 5.11 -1.95
C LEU A 76 -0.90 4.03 -2.85
N PRO A 77 -0.94 2.72 -2.49
CA PRO A 77 -1.60 1.72 -3.32
C PRO A 77 -3.10 1.97 -3.54
N PHE A 78 -3.74 2.72 -2.64
CA PHE A 78 -5.15 3.10 -2.71
C PHE A 78 -5.34 4.43 -3.47
N GLU A 79 -4.50 5.43 -3.17
CA GLU A 79 -4.53 6.77 -3.80
C GLU A 79 -4.19 6.69 -5.29
N LEU A 80 -3.13 5.95 -5.62
CA LEU A 80 -2.56 5.91 -6.97
C LEU A 80 -2.88 4.61 -7.70
N GLY A 81 -3.69 3.74 -7.11
CA GLY A 81 -4.09 2.45 -7.67
C GLY A 81 -5.41 2.53 -8.43
N THR A 82 -5.54 1.69 -9.45
CA THR A 82 -6.81 1.51 -10.18
C THR A 82 -7.47 0.21 -9.77
N PHE A 83 -8.73 0.27 -9.38
CA PHE A 83 -9.47 -0.89 -8.88
C PHE A 83 -10.57 -1.32 -9.85
N ARG A 84 -10.53 -2.60 -10.24
CA ARG A 84 -11.58 -3.27 -11.03
C ARG A 84 -12.18 -4.40 -10.21
N ALA A 85 -13.50 -4.58 -10.25
CA ALA A 85 -14.16 -5.63 -9.49
C ALA A 85 -15.19 -6.41 -10.29
N LEU A 86 -15.20 -7.73 -10.11
CA LEU A 86 -16.14 -8.64 -10.77
C LEU A 86 -16.77 -9.58 -9.73
N PRO A 87 -18.09 -9.48 -9.47
CA PRO A 87 -19.04 -8.45 -9.92
C PRO A 87 -18.76 -7.06 -9.29
N GLN A 88 -19.31 -5.98 -9.86
CA GLN A 88 -19.03 -4.60 -9.41
C GLN A 88 -19.35 -4.35 -7.92
N ALA A 89 -20.35 -5.05 -7.37
CA ALA A 89 -20.68 -5.03 -5.93
C ALA A 89 -19.53 -5.54 -5.03
N ALA A 90 -18.58 -6.30 -5.57
CA ALA A 90 -17.44 -6.81 -4.82
C ALA A 90 -16.49 -5.70 -4.37
N LEU A 91 -16.35 -4.61 -5.16
CA LEU A 91 -15.54 -3.45 -4.78
C LEU A 91 -16.07 -2.80 -3.50
N GLN A 92 -17.36 -2.45 -3.47
CA GLN A 92 -17.99 -1.78 -2.33
C GLN A 92 -17.93 -2.65 -1.07
N ARG A 93 -18.11 -3.97 -1.22
CA ARG A 93 -17.96 -4.91 -0.10
C ARG A 93 -16.52 -4.99 0.39
N TRP A 94 -15.55 -5.06 -0.52
CA TRP A 94 -14.13 -5.08 -0.20
C TRP A 94 -13.70 -3.80 0.53
N LEU A 95 -14.11 -2.63 0.04
CA LEU A 95 -13.85 -1.33 0.68
C LEU A 95 -14.41 -1.28 2.10
N ARG A 96 -15.65 -1.73 2.33
CA ARG A 96 -16.26 -1.74 3.68
C ARG A 96 -15.47 -2.54 4.71
N MET A 97 -14.70 -3.53 4.29
CA MET A 97 -13.82 -4.32 5.18
C MET A 97 -12.47 -3.64 5.46
N ARG A 98 -12.21 -2.46 4.89
CA ARG A 98 -10.97 -1.71 5.08
C ARG A 98 -11.14 -0.55 6.05
N PRO A 99 -10.06 -0.14 6.75
CA PRO A 99 -10.05 1.08 7.56
C PRO A 99 -10.52 2.30 6.75
N ARG A 100 -11.13 3.29 7.43
CA ARG A 100 -11.70 4.49 6.78
C ARG A 100 -10.68 5.20 5.88
N ARG A 101 -9.47 5.44 6.37
CA ARG A 101 -8.36 6.04 5.61
C ARG A 101 -8.11 5.39 4.24
N CYS A 102 -8.14 4.06 4.16
CA CYS A 102 -7.88 3.35 2.90
C CYS A 102 -9.07 3.44 1.95
N ARG A 103 -10.29 3.63 2.47
CA ARG A 103 -11.49 3.79 1.64
C ARG A 103 -11.58 5.18 1.03
N GLU A 104 -11.31 6.20 1.83
CA GLU A 104 -11.32 7.60 1.42
C GLU A 104 -10.22 7.90 0.40
N ALA A 105 -9.10 7.20 0.50
CA ALA A 105 -7.99 7.27 -0.44
C ALA A 105 -8.29 6.71 -1.84
N VAL A 106 -9.36 5.93 -2.06
CA VAL A 106 -9.60 5.36 -3.40
C VAL A 106 -10.22 6.41 -4.31
N GLU A 107 -9.41 6.96 -5.21
CA GLU A 107 -9.83 8.01 -6.14
C GLU A 107 -10.27 7.47 -7.51
N SER A 108 -9.66 6.39 -8.00
CA SER A 108 -9.89 5.87 -9.36
C SER A 108 -10.57 4.49 -9.37
N LEU A 109 -11.71 4.42 -10.09
CA LEU A 109 -12.48 3.20 -10.31
C LEU A 109 -12.56 2.92 -11.81
N ASP A 110 -12.20 1.70 -12.22
CA ASP A 110 -12.35 1.25 -13.60
C ASP A 110 -13.71 0.55 -13.72
N GLN A 111 -14.63 1.18 -14.47
CA GLN A 111 -16.02 0.74 -14.64
C GLN A 111 -16.15 -0.37 -15.69
#